data_AF-A0A846HNG2-F1
#
_entry.id   AF-A0A846HNG2-F1
#
_cell.length_a   1.000
_cell.length_b   1.000
_cell.length_c   1.000
_cell.angle_alpha   90.00
_cell.angle_beta   90.00
_cell.angle_gamma   90.00
#
_symmetry.space_group_name_H-M   'P 1'
#
loop_
_entity.id
_entity.type
_entity.pdbx_description
1 polymer ?
#
loop_
_entity_poly.entity_id
_entity_poly.type
_entity_poly.pdbx_seq_one_letter_code
_entity_poly.pdbx_strand_id
1 'polypeptide(L)'
;MITLPLIQRHGHLFIELQGHLWLFDTGAPTSFGDARSLQILGERFDLSPSDFGLSASSLSQAVGVTCSGLLGADLLNAFDYLIDIAAGRLTVSKNALTHDGQPLPLDDFMGIPWTFRH
;
A
#
# COMPACT_ATOMS: atom_id res chain seq x y z
N MET A 1 15.81 4.04 3.31
CA MET A 1 14.54 4.80 3.23
C MET A 1 14.40 5.39 1.83
N ILE A 2 13.18 5.56 1.34
CA ILE A 2 12.85 6.25 0.09
C ILE A 2 11.59 7.08 0.28
N THR A 3 11.39 8.09 -0.55
CA THR A 3 10.13 8.84 -0.63
C THR A 3 9.50 8.61 -1.99
N LEU A 4 8.22 8.25 -1.99
CA LEU A 4 7.41 8.00 -3.17
C LEU A 4 6.29 9.04 -3.27
N PRO A 5 5.84 9.41 -4.48
CA PRO A 5 4.62 10.18 -4.65
C PRO A 5 3.42 9.43 -4.07
N LEU A 6 2.65 10.12 -3.23
CA LEU A 6 1.37 9.67 -2.69
C LEU A 6 0.26 10.53 -3.31
N ILE A 7 -0.74 9.89 -3.88
CA ILE A 7 -1.76 10.53 -4.71
C ILE A 7 -3.13 10.10 -4.20
N GLN A 8 -3.93 11.06 -3.73
CA GLN A 8 -5.32 10.81 -3.36
C GLN A 8 -6.24 11.09 -4.55
N ARG A 9 -7.03 10.09 -4.97
CA ARG A 9 -8.04 10.24 -6.04
C ARG A 9 -9.27 9.40 -5.76
N HIS A 10 -10.45 9.99 -5.96
CA HIS A 10 -11.75 9.34 -5.75
C HIS A 10 -11.90 8.64 -4.39
N GLY A 11 -11.28 9.20 -3.33
CA GLY A 11 -11.32 8.62 -1.99
C GLY A 11 -10.29 7.50 -1.74
N HIS A 12 -9.44 7.18 -2.71
CA HIS A 12 -8.40 6.15 -2.60
C HIS A 12 -7.00 6.76 -2.56
N LEU A 13 -6.08 6.09 -1.87
CA LEU A 13 -4.66 6.44 -1.83
C LEU A 13 -3.89 5.56 -2.81
N PHE A 14 -3.14 6.19 -3.71
CA PHE A 14 -2.24 5.53 -4.64
C PHE A 14 -0.81 5.94 -4.36
N ILE A 15 0.13 5.02 -4.56
CA ILE A 15 1.55 5.36 -4.62
C ILE A 15 2.04 5.23 -6.05
N GLU A 16 2.92 6.12 -6.46
CA GLU A 16 3.65 5.95 -7.71
C GLU A 16 4.91 5.13 -7.42
N LEU A 17 4.93 3.90 -7.95
CA LEU A 17 6.04 2.97 -7.78
C LEU A 17 6.41 2.40 -9.15
N GLN A 18 7.69 2.53 -9.51
CA GLN A 18 8.22 2.07 -10.80
C GLN A 18 7.46 2.64 -12.03
N GLY A 19 6.97 3.89 -11.93
CA GLY A 19 6.26 4.58 -13.00
C GLY A 19 4.78 4.22 -13.13
N HIS A 20 4.23 3.45 -12.19
CA HIS A 20 2.84 3.01 -12.19
C HIS A 20 2.13 3.38 -10.89
N LEU A 21 0.82 3.61 -10.97
CA LEU A 21 -0.01 3.80 -9.79
C LEU A 21 -0.39 2.46 -9.19
N TRP A 22 -0.23 2.33 -7.89
CA TRP A 22 -0.62 1.16 -7.11
C TRP A 22 -1.54 1.60 -5.99
N LEU A 23 -2.68 0.91 -5.82
CA LEU A 23 -3.58 1.19 -4.72
C LEU A 23 -2.90 0.78 -3.41
N PHE A 24 -2.80 1.71 -2.47
CA PHE A 24 -2.26 1.48 -1.13
C PHE A 24 -3.41 1.07 -0.21
N ASP A 25 -3.52 -0.23 0.10
CA ASP A 25 -4.66 -0.78 0.83
C ASP A 25 -4.20 -1.54 2.08
N THR A 26 -4.29 -0.88 3.24
CA THR A 26 -3.99 -1.50 4.53
C THR A 26 -5.03 -2.53 4.94
N GLY A 27 -6.18 -2.62 4.25
CA GLY A 27 -7.28 -3.55 4.54
C GLY A 27 -7.25 -4.86 3.76
N ALA A 28 -6.31 -5.03 2.83
CA ALA A 28 -6.16 -6.25 2.03
C ALA A 28 -4.99 -7.13 2.55
N PRO A 29 -5.19 -8.45 2.74
CA PRO A 29 -4.13 -9.34 3.21
C PRO A 29 -3.01 -9.57 2.19
N THR A 30 -3.34 -9.48 0.90
CA THR A 30 -2.48 -9.91 -0.21
C THR A 30 -2.35 -8.83 -1.28
N SER A 31 -1.19 -8.79 -1.93
CA SER A 31 -0.89 -7.91 -3.04
C SER A 31 -1.10 -8.62 -4.38
N PHE A 32 -1.61 -7.90 -5.38
CA PHE A 32 -1.77 -8.42 -6.74
C PHE A 32 -1.63 -7.31 -7.78
N GLY A 33 -1.31 -7.66 -9.01
CA GLY A 33 -1.24 -6.68 -10.09
C GLY A 33 -0.69 -7.22 -11.42
N ASP A 34 -0.59 -6.34 -12.40
CA ASP A 34 -0.13 -6.68 -13.76
C ASP A 34 1.37 -6.98 -13.82
N ALA A 35 2.14 -6.48 -12.86
CA ALA A 35 3.55 -6.80 -12.71
C ALA A 35 3.73 -8.17 -12.04
N ARG A 36 4.70 -8.97 -12.48
CA ARG A 36 5.05 -10.24 -11.84
C ARG A 36 5.67 -10.07 -10.45
N SER A 37 6.32 -8.93 -10.23
CA SER A 37 7.00 -8.62 -8.97
C SER A 37 7.24 -7.14 -8.82
N LEU A 38 7.32 -6.67 -7.59
CA LEU A 38 7.75 -5.32 -7.24
C LEU A 38 9.08 -5.35 -6.50
N GLN A 39 9.80 -4.22 -6.57
CA GLN A 39 10.99 -4.01 -5.75
C GLN A 39 10.89 -2.71 -4.98
N ILE A 40 11.09 -2.79 -3.67
CA ILE A 40 11.08 -1.66 -2.74
C ILE A 40 12.27 -1.83 -1.80
N LEU A 41 13.14 -0.81 -1.71
CA LEU A 41 14.33 -0.82 -0.85
C LEU A 41 15.21 -2.09 -0.98
N GLY A 42 15.31 -2.63 -2.19
CA GLY A 42 16.09 -3.83 -2.50
C GLY A 42 15.43 -5.16 -2.13
N GLU A 43 14.20 -5.15 -1.60
CA GLU A 43 13.41 -6.37 -1.43
C GLU A 43 12.51 -6.59 -2.64
N ARG A 44 12.35 -7.87 -3.01
CA ARG A 44 11.51 -8.30 -4.11
C ARG A 44 10.28 -9.00 -3.55
N PHE A 45 9.11 -8.58 -4.02
CA PHE A 45 7.82 -9.19 -3.71
C PHE A 45 7.26 -9.76 -5.00
N ASP A 46 6.99 -11.06 -5.04
CA ASP A 46 6.30 -11.67 -6.18
C ASP A 46 4.79 -11.43 -6.03
N LEU A 47 4.14 -11.07 -7.13
CA LEU A 47 2.73 -10.71 -7.14
C LEU A 47 1.90 -11.74 -7.88
N SER A 48 0.69 -11.99 -7.37
CA SER A 48 -0.33 -12.69 -8.12
C SER A 48 -0.92 -11.76 -9.19
N PRO A 49 -1.32 -12.28 -10.37
CA PRO A 49 -1.97 -11.46 -11.41
C PRO A 49 -3.38 -11.00 -11.02
N SER A 50 -3.98 -11.69 -10.05
CA SER A 50 -5.32 -11.40 -9.54
C SER A 50 -5.49 -11.98 -8.14
N ASP A 51 -6.43 -11.44 -7.38
CA ASP A 51 -6.86 -11.96 -6.09
C ASP A 51 -8.38 -12.16 -6.06
N PHE A 52 -8.85 -13.35 -5.71
CA PHE A 52 -10.28 -13.75 -5.78
C PHE A 52 -11.03 -13.33 -7.07
N GLY A 53 -10.33 -13.34 -8.22
CA GLY A 53 -10.87 -12.93 -9.52
C GLY A 53 -10.85 -11.42 -9.79
N LEU A 54 -10.37 -10.61 -8.84
CA LEU A 54 -10.07 -9.19 -9.01
C LEU A 54 -8.69 -9.03 -9.68
N SER A 55 -8.66 -8.42 -10.84
CA SER A 55 -7.42 -8.08 -11.58
C SER A 55 -7.16 -6.59 -11.49
N ALA A 56 -5.99 -6.12 -11.89
CA ALA A 56 -5.72 -4.67 -11.97
C ALA A 56 -6.72 -3.93 -12.87
N SER A 57 -7.20 -4.59 -13.94
CA SER A 57 -8.20 -4.02 -14.84
C SER A 57 -9.56 -3.82 -14.18
N SER A 58 -10.08 -4.84 -13.47
CA SER A 58 -11.36 -4.74 -12.75
C SER A 58 -11.25 -3.85 -11.51
N LEU A 59 -10.09 -3.84 -10.84
CA LEU A 59 -9.78 -2.88 -9.78
C LEU A 59 -9.84 -1.44 -10.31
N SER A 60 -9.18 -1.16 -11.43
CA SER A 60 -9.17 0.16 -12.06
C SER A 60 -10.58 0.65 -12.39
N GLN A 61 -11.45 -0.25 -12.87
CA GLN A 61 -12.86 0.06 -13.13
C GLN A 61 -13.62 0.38 -11.83
N ALA A 62 -13.38 -0.39 -10.76
CA ALA A 62 -14.05 -0.19 -9.48
C ALA A 62 -13.67 1.14 -8.81
N VAL A 63 -12.38 1.52 -8.83
CA VAL A 63 -11.88 2.75 -8.19
C VAL A 63 -11.94 3.98 -9.10
N GLY A 64 -12.24 3.79 -10.39
CA GLY A 64 -12.29 4.85 -11.40
C GLY A 64 -10.93 5.50 -11.70
N VAL A 65 -9.82 4.81 -11.41
CA VAL A 65 -8.44 5.27 -11.65
C VAL A 65 -7.64 4.10 -12.21
N THR A 66 -6.98 4.30 -13.35
CA THR A 66 -6.06 3.30 -13.91
C THR A 66 -4.89 3.07 -12.95
N CYS A 67 -4.78 1.84 -12.45
CA CYS A 67 -3.71 1.40 -11.57
C CYS A 67 -3.24 0.00 -11.97
N SER A 68 -2.01 -0.33 -11.61
CA SER A 68 -1.36 -1.60 -11.97
C SER A 68 -1.62 -2.71 -10.97
N GLY A 69 -2.36 -2.44 -9.88
CA GLY A 69 -2.68 -3.42 -8.86
C GLY A 69 -2.93 -2.80 -7.49
N LEU A 70 -2.94 -3.67 -6.49
CA LEU A 70 -3.19 -3.38 -5.09
C LEU A 70 -1.99 -3.87 -4.26
N LEU A 71 -1.59 -3.05 -3.28
CA LEU A 71 -0.58 -3.38 -2.27
C LEU A 71 -1.28 -3.66 -0.94
N GLY A 72 -1.18 -4.91 -0.48
CA GLY A 72 -1.75 -5.40 0.76
C GLY A 72 -0.68 -5.69 1.83
N ALA A 73 -1.13 -6.24 2.96
CA ALA A 73 -0.33 -6.46 4.16
C ALA A 73 0.92 -7.34 3.94
N ASP A 74 0.87 -8.32 3.04
CA ASP A 74 2.01 -9.17 2.66
C ASP A 74 3.24 -8.39 2.18
N LEU A 75 3.04 -7.26 1.51
CA LEU A 75 4.09 -6.32 1.11
C LEU A 75 4.20 -5.17 2.11
N LEU A 76 3.06 -4.63 2.55
CA LEU A 76 3.05 -3.42 3.37
C LEU A 76 3.77 -3.65 4.70
N ASN A 77 3.56 -4.79 5.37
CA ASN A 77 4.15 -5.07 6.68
C ASN A 77 5.68 -5.25 6.67
N ALA A 78 6.33 -5.28 5.51
CA ALA A 78 7.79 -5.32 5.42
C ALA A 78 8.46 -3.96 5.73
N PHE A 79 7.69 -2.88 5.84
CA PHE A 79 8.23 -1.53 6.00
C PHE A 79 7.43 -0.69 7.00
N ASP A 80 8.12 0.31 7.54
CA ASP A 80 7.53 1.44 8.24
C ASP A 80 7.17 2.55 7.24
N TYR A 81 6.05 3.23 7.50
CA TYR A 81 5.54 4.31 6.66
C TYR A 81 5.31 5.60 7.43
N LEU A 82 5.64 6.72 6.79
CA LEU A 82 5.09 8.03 7.11
C LEU A 82 4.26 8.51 5.94
N ILE A 83 2.96 8.68 6.19
CA ILE A 83 1.95 9.04 5.19
C ILE A 83 1.61 10.53 5.35
N ASP A 84 2.07 11.36 4.42
CA ASP A 84 1.73 12.79 4.36
C ASP A 84 0.87 13.06 3.12
N ILE A 85 -0.45 13.02 3.31
CA ILE A 85 -1.43 13.22 2.24
C ILE A 85 -1.38 14.66 1.71
N ALA A 86 -1.21 15.65 2.60
CA ALA A 86 -1.21 17.06 2.23
C ALA A 86 0.00 17.41 1.36
N ALA A 87 1.17 16.84 1.65
CA ALA A 87 2.38 17.00 0.85
C ALA A 87 2.47 16.02 -0.33
N GLY A 88 1.52 15.08 -0.47
CA GLY A 88 1.54 14.05 -1.50
C GLY A 88 2.78 13.14 -1.42
N ARG A 89 3.20 12.77 -0.20
CA ARG A 89 4.41 11.97 0.04
C ARG A 89 4.14 10.77 0.92
N LEU A 90 4.70 9.63 0.49
CA LEU A 90 4.87 8.45 1.31
C LEU A 90 6.36 8.24 1.56
N THR A 91 6.78 8.22 2.82
CA THR A 91 8.14 7.78 3.18
C THR A 91 8.09 6.33 3.59
N VAL A 92 8.98 5.51 3.02
CA VAL A 92 9.10 4.08 3.27
C VAL A 92 10.47 3.77 3.88
N SER A 93 10.50 2.97 4.94
CA SER A 93 11.73 2.62 5.67
C SER A 93 11.74 1.15 6.11
N LYS A 94 12.92 0.52 6.13
CA LYS A 94 13.12 -0.77 6.79
C LYS A 94 13.42 -0.65 8.29
N ASN A 95 13.75 0.56 8.72
CA ASN A 95 14.04 0.87 10.12
C ASN A 95 12.86 1.64 10.70
N ALA A 96 12.69 1.52 12.01
CA ALA A 96 11.68 2.25 12.76
C ALA A 96 11.69 3.75 12.40
N LEU A 97 10.54 4.28 11.96
CA LEU A 97 10.37 5.72 11.77
C LEU A 97 9.89 6.34 13.08
N THR A 98 10.57 7.38 13.54
CA THR A 98 10.13 8.16 14.72
C THR A 98 9.22 9.29 14.28
N HIS A 99 8.15 9.51 15.02
CA HIS A 99 7.24 10.64 14.82
C HIS A 99 6.74 11.15 16.17
N ASP A 100 6.66 12.47 16.35
CA ASP A 100 6.24 13.12 17.60
C ASP A 100 4.71 13.09 17.78
N GLY A 101 4.05 12.06 17.25
CA GLY A 101 2.60 11.87 17.31
C GLY A 101 2.15 11.16 18.58
N GLN A 102 0.84 10.94 18.69
CA GLN A 102 0.31 10.06 19.74
C GLN A 102 0.20 8.62 19.22
N PRO A 103 0.78 7.63 19.92
CA PRO A 103 0.62 6.24 19.55
C PRO A 103 -0.81 5.78 19.82
N LEU A 104 -1.43 5.14 18.82
CA LEU A 104 -2.69 4.43 18.98
C LEU A 104 -2.38 2.93 18.92
N PRO A 105 -2.63 2.15 19.99
CA PRO A 105 -2.46 0.70 19.92
C PRO A 105 -3.45 0.12 18.91
N LEU A 106 -2.94 -0.77 18.06
CA LEU A 106 -3.70 -1.53 17.09
C LEU A 106 -3.50 -3.01 17.39
N ASP A 107 -4.56 -3.78 17.24
CA ASP A 107 -4.42 -5.23 17.11
C ASP A 107 -4.27 -5.58 15.63
N ASP A 108 -3.92 -6.83 15.31
CA ASP A 108 -3.87 -7.34 13.94
C ASP A 108 -4.76 -8.58 13.74
N PHE A 109 -5.29 -8.75 12.54
CA PHE A 109 -5.90 -10.00 12.09
C PHE A 109 -5.47 -10.28 10.65
N MET A 110 -4.78 -11.40 10.41
CA MET A 110 -4.14 -11.72 9.12
C MET A 110 -3.17 -10.62 8.64
N GLY A 111 -2.48 -9.94 9.55
CA GLY A 111 -1.57 -8.85 9.22
C GLY A 111 -2.27 -7.53 8.87
N ILE A 112 -3.60 -7.48 8.97
CA ILE A 112 -4.40 -6.27 8.76
C ILE A 112 -4.59 -5.54 10.09
N PRO A 113 -4.25 -4.24 10.17
CA PRO A 113 -4.47 -3.45 11.36
C PRO A 113 -5.98 -3.28 11.63
N TRP A 114 -6.39 -3.49 12.88
CA TRP A 114 -7.75 -3.22 13.34
C TRP A 114 -7.73 -2.48 14.68
N THR A 115 -8.68 -1.57 14.85
CA THR A 115 -8.94 -0.89 16.13
C THR A 115 -10.21 -1.46 16.74
N PHE A 116 -10.19 -1.85 18.01
CA PHE A 116 -11.43 -1.98 18.77
C PHE A 116 -12.05 -0.59 18.96
N ARG A 117 -13.26 -0.36 18.43
CA ARG A 117 -14.08 0.76 18.87
C ARG A 117 -14.78 0.33 20.16
N HIS A 118 -14.31 0.84 21.30
CA HIS A 118 -15.08 0.81 22.55
C HIS A 118 -16.23 1.82 22.49
#